data_AF-A0A1B6KEH6-F1
#
_entry.id   AF-A0A1B6KEH6-F1
#
_cell.length_a   1.000
_cell.length_b   1.000
_cell.length_c   1.000
_cell.angle_alpha   90.00
_cell.angle_beta   90.00
_cell.angle_gamma   90.00
#
_symmetry.space_group_name_H-M   'P 1'
#
loop_
_entity.id
_entity.type
_entity.pdbx_description
1 polymer ?
#
loop_
_entity_poly.entity_id
_entity_poly.type
_entity_poly.pdbx_seq_one_letter_code
_entity_poly.pdbx_strand_id
1 'polypeptide(L)'
;MHVKNEIEGTDLAQCMMITSMLLPGVPVTIAGQELGLTDLQEIPWDNTTYPVNEEFDQTNNGVSTKQDVVSQQNNPHSLYSAYKELVEARESPSILHGSLQLHVFNGTSVFAYTRIKSGNPGYLVLFNTGTEEAVVDARQMSGVPDELTVLVTSDVGSMADKTKLMSEAVSLTRRAVAVFRFVPKAKE
;
A
#
# COMPACT_ATOMS: atom_id res chain seq x y z
N MET A 1 25.75 -10.06 13.58
CA MET A 1 24.37 -9.58 13.80
C MET A 1 23.53 -10.19 12.69
N HIS A 2 22.85 -11.30 12.98
CA HIS A 2 21.98 -11.96 12.01
C HIS A 2 20.55 -11.65 12.42
N VAL A 3 19.84 -10.88 11.59
CA VAL A 3 18.41 -10.69 11.72
C VAL A 3 17.75 -11.91 11.09
N LYS A 4 17.13 -12.76 11.90
CA LYS A 4 16.34 -13.89 11.42
C LYS A 4 14.97 -13.36 10.99
N ASN A 5 14.78 -13.18 9.69
CA ASN A 5 13.51 -12.79 9.09
C ASN A 5 12.65 -14.02 8.82
N GLU A 6 12.32 -14.78 9.88
CA GLU A 6 11.60 -16.05 9.74
C GLU A 6 10.06 -15.89 9.62
N ILE A 7 9.51 -14.66 9.47
CA ILE A 7 8.06 -14.44 9.20
C ILE A 7 7.81 -13.15 8.37
N GLU A 8 8.53 -12.95 7.27
CA GLU A 8 8.47 -11.70 6.47
C GLU A 8 7.54 -11.71 5.24
N GLY A 9 6.58 -12.62 5.15
CA GLY A 9 5.49 -12.56 4.15
C GLY A 9 4.13 -12.21 4.74
N THR A 10 4.08 -11.33 5.74
CA THR A 10 2.84 -10.94 6.44
C THR A 10 2.23 -9.66 5.88
N ASP A 11 0.94 -9.40 6.16
CA ASP A 11 0.21 -8.16 5.82
C ASP A 11 1.04 -6.88 6.05
N LEU A 12 1.89 -6.89 7.09
CA LEU A 12 2.77 -5.77 7.44
C LEU A 12 3.89 -5.55 6.41
N ALA A 13 4.51 -6.63 5.91
CA ALA A 13 5.56 -6.54 4.89
C ALA A 13 5.00 -5.95 3.58
N GLN A 14 3.78 -6.35 3.20
CA GLN A 14 3.07 -5.79 2.05
C GLN A 14 2.77 -4.29 2.28
N CYS A 15 2.29 -3.93 3.47
CA CYS A 15 2.05 -2.53 3.82
C CYS A 15 3.33 -1.69 3.80
N MET A 16 4.45 -2.24 4.27
CA MET A 16 5.77 -1.59 4.23
C MET A 16 6.26 -1.39 2.80
N MET A 17 6.06 -2.37 1.92
CA MET A 17 6.37 -2.23 0.49
C MET A 17 5.57 -1.08 -0.13
N ILE A 18 4.23 -1.11 0.01
CA ILE A 18 3.34 -0.06 -0.50
C ILE A 18 3.74 1.32 0.05
N THR A 19 4.03 1.40 1.35
CA THR A 19 4.44 2.64 2.03
C THR A 19 5.78 3.14 1.51
N SER A 20 6.77 2.27 1.26
CA SER A 20 8.10 2.68 0.79
C SER A 20 8.10 3.13 -0.67
N MET A 21 7.17 2.61 -1.49
CA MET A 21 7.07 2.88 -2.92
C MET A 21 6.73 4.32 -3.31
N LEU A 22 6.35 5.21 -2.38
CA LEU A 22 6.13 6.64 -2.66
C LEU A 22 7.02 7.57 -1.80
N LEU A 23 7.92 7.01 -0.99
CA LEU A 23 8.94 7.78 -0.29
C LEU A 23 10.00 8.33 -1.26
N PRO A 24 10.64 9.47 -0.92
CA PRO A 24 11.76 10.00 -1.69
C PRO A 24 12.93 9.02 -1.72
N GLY A 25 13.56 8.88 -2.89
CA GLY A 25 14.73 8.01 -3.08
C GLY A 25 14.52 6.97 -4.17
N VAL A 26 15.21 5.84 -4.07
CA VAL A 26 15.10 4.69 -4.98
C VAL A 26 14.63 3.50 -4.15
N PRO A 27 13.40 2.99 -4.36
CA PRO A 27 12.93 1.80 -3.69
C PRO A 27 13.56 0.59 -4.41
N VAL A 28 13.94 -0.41 -3.63
CA VAL A 28 14.45 -1.66 -4.16
C VAL A 28 13.50 -2.75 -3.72
N THR A 29 12.85 -3.39 -4.68
CA THR A 29 11.95 -4.53 -4.48
C THR A 29 12.65 -5.77 -4.98
N ILE A 30 12.66 -6.82 -4.17
CA ILE A 30 13.17 -8.13 -4.57
C ILE A 30 12.06 -8.85 -5.35
N ALA A 31 12.42 -9.54 -6.43
CA ALA A 31 11.46 -10.32 -7.22
C ALA A 31 10.68 -11.30 -6.35
N GLY A 32 9.35 -11.32 -6.51
CA GLY A 32 8.43 -12.12 -5.70
C GLY A 32 7.79 -11.35 -4.54
N GLN A 33 8.40 -10.26 -4.06
CA GLN A 33 7.78 -9.43 -3.00
C GLN A 33 6.51 -8.72 -3.51
N GLU A 34 6.49 -8.29 -4.77
CA GLU A 34 5.34 -7.69 -5.44
C GLU A 34 4.15 -8.65 -5.58
N LEU A 35 4.41 -9.94 -5.48
CA LEU A 35 3.42 -11.01 -5.48
C LEU A 35 3.06 -11.46 -4.05
N GLY A 36 3.75 -10.95 -3.04
CA GLY A 36 3.53 -11.33 -1.64
C GLY A 36 4.10 -12.71 -1.30
N LEU A 37 5.06 -13.21 -2.07
CA LEU A 37 5.68 -14.52 -1.82
C LEU A 37 6.52 -14.49 -0.55
N THR A 38 6.34 -15.50 0.29
CA THR A 38 7.18 -15.78 1.47
C THR A 38 8.49 -16.45 1.08
N ASP A 39 8.46 -17.31 0.06
CA ASP A 39 9.63 -17.96 -0.53
C ASP A 39 9.95 -17.32 -1.89
N LEU A 40 11.16 -16.76 -1.99
CA LEU A 40 11.66 -16.04 -3.18
C LEU A 40 12.57 -16.91 -4.05
N GLN A 41 12.74 -18.20 -3.72
CA GLN A 41 13.59 -19.12 -4.50
C GLN A 41 12.97 -19.49 -5.85
N GLU A 42 11.64 -19.53 -5.93
CA GLU A 42 10.92 -19.93 -7.12
C GLU A 42 9.69 -19.03 -7.35
N ILE A 43 9.57 -18.50 -8.57
CA ILE A 43 8.44 -17.64 -8.95
C ILE A 43 7.36 -18.50 -9.65
N PRO A 44 6.17 -18.63 -9.06
CA PRO A 44 5.07 -19.37 -9.68
C PRO A 44 4.47 -18.57 -10.83
N TRP A 45 4.97 -18.80 -12.04
CA TRP A 45 4.51 -18.07 -13.23
C TRP A 45 3.05 -18.38 -13.58
N ASP A 46 2.64 -19.65 -13.48
CA ASP A 46 1.29 -20.11 -13.73
C ASP A 46 0.93 -21.31 -12.83
N ASN A 47 -0.35 -21.63 -12.76
CA ASN A 47 -0.87 -22.75 -11.97
C ASN A 47 -0.81 -24.12 -12.68
N THR A 48 -0.25 -24.19 -13.89
CA THR A 48 -0.10 -25.43 -14.67
C THR A 48 1.24 -26.09 -14.44
N THR A 49 2.28 -25.27 -14.29
CA THR A 49 3.66 -25.63 -13.99
C THR A 49 3.86 -25.79 -12.48
N TYR A 50 3.17 -24.97 -11.70
CA TYR A 50 3.11 -25.02 -10.24
C TYR A 50 1.69 -25.36 -9.79
N PRO A 51 1.26 -26.64 -9.95
CA PRO A 51 -0.03 -27.06 -9.45
C PRO A 51 -0.05 -26.83 -7.95
N VAL A 52 -1.12 -26.23 -7.45
CA VAL A 52 -1.32 -25.93 -6.03
C VAL A 52 -1.38 -27.24 -5.25
N ASN A 53 -0.22 -27.76 -4.82
CA ASN A 53 -0.14 -28.66 -3.70
C ASN A 53 -0.34 -27.83 -2.43
N GLU A 54 -0.99 -28.43 -1.42
CA GLU A 54 -1.46 -27.79 -0.18
C GLU A 54 -0.35 -27.19 0.71
N GLU A 55 0.88 -27.06 0.19
CA GLU A 55 2.14 -26.85 0.91
C GLU A 55 2.80 -25.48 0.63
N PHE A 56 2.18 -24.58 -0.12
CA PHE A 56 2.53 -23.15 -0.10
C PHE A 56 1.64 -22.44 0.93
N ASP A 57 2.27 -22.09 2.05
CA ASP A 57 1.71 -21.95 3.40
C ASP A 57 0.44 -21.08 3.53
N GLN A 58 -0.59 -21.71 4.10
CA GLN A 58 -1.83 -21.13 4.57
C GLN A 58 -1.63 -20.51 5.96
N THR A 59 -1.42 -19.20 6.07
CA THR A 59 -1.70 -18.52 7.34
C THR A 59 -2.28 -17.12 7.13
N ASN A 60 -3.61 -17.06 6.98
CA ASN A 60 -4.54 -16.15 7.69
C ASN A 60 -5.94 -16.23 7.04
N ASN A 61 -6.92 -16.79 7.78
CA ASN A 61 -8.37 -16.74 7.47
C ASN A 61 -8.87 -17.43 6.18
N GLY A 62 -8.40 -18.65 5.88
CA GLY A 62 -9.19 -19.62 5.11
C GLY A 62 -9.52 -19.24 3.66
N VAL A 63 -8.66 -18.47 2.99
CA VAL A 63 -8.76 -18.23 1.55
C VAL A 63 -7.43 -18.60 0.90
N SER A 64 -7.36 -19.83 0.37
CA SER A 64 -6.29 -20.26 -0.53
C SER A 64 -6.46 -19.59 -1.89
N THR A 65 -6.13 -18.31 -1.98
CA THR A 65 -6.08 -17.60 -3.27
C THR A 65 -4.75 -17.88 -3.93
N LYS A 66 -4.80 -18.67 -5.02
CA LYS A 66 -3.80 -18.75 -6.09
C LYS A 66 -2.87 -17.53 -6.14
N GLN A 67 -1.60 -17.69 -5.75
CA GLN A 67 -0.61 -16.62 -5.85
C GLN A 67 0.38 -16.86 -7.00
N ASP A 68 -0.09 -17.41 -8.12
CA ASP A 68 0.69 -17.36 -9.36
C ASP A 68 0.58 -15.98 -10.03
N VAL A 69 1.59 -15.63 -10.83
CA VAL A 69 1.68 -14.34 -11.54
C VAL A 69 0.45 -14.08 -12.39
N VAL A 70 0.01 -15.08 -13.17
CA VAL A 70 -1.13 -14.96 -14.09
C VAL A 70 -2.42 -14.70 -13.32
N SER A 71 -2.67 -15.39 -12.20
CA SER A 71 -3.84 -15.15 -11.36
C SER A 71 -3.86 -13.74 -10.78
N GLN A 72 -2.71 -13.24 -10.29
CA GLN A 72 -2.63 -11.88 -9.74
C GLN A 72 -2.78 -10.79 -10.80
N GLN A 73 -2.22 -10.99 -11.99
CA GLN A 73 -2.40 -10.09 -13.13
C GLN A 73 -3.86 -9.90 -13.53
N ASN A 74 -4.69 -10.94 -13.36
CA ASN A 74 -6.11 -10.92 -13.69
C ASN A 74 -7.00 -10.48 -12.51
N ASN A 75 -6.43 -10.21 -11.33
CA ASN A 75 -7.17 -9.77 -10.14
C ASN A 75 -6.88 -8.28 -9.86
N PRO A 76 -7.86 -7.37 -10.02
CA PRO A 76 -7.65 -5.94 -9.77
C PRO A 76 -7.35 -5.60 -8.31
N HIS A 77 -7.65 -6.50 -7.37
CA HIS A 77 -7.39 -6.33 -5.94
C HIS A 77 -6.15 -7.09 -5.45
N SER A 78 -5.30 -7.58 -6.37
CA SER A 78 -4.06 -8.27 -6.02
C SER A 78 -2.96 -7.27 -5.61
N LEU A 79 -1.95 -7.79 -4.90
CA LEU A 79 -0.76 -7.01 -4.58
C LEU A 79 0.01 -6.63 -5.85
N TYR A 80 0.04 -7.49 -6.86
CA TYR A 80 0.59 -7.17 -8.17
C TYR A 80 -0.06 -5.92 -8.79
N SER A 81 -1.40 -5.86 -8.81
CA SER A 81 -2.15 -4.73 -9.36
C SER A 81 -1.87 -3.45 -8.57
N ALA A 82 -1.84 -3.54 -7.24
CA ALA A 82 -1.44 -2.43 -6.37
C ALA A 82 -0.01 -1.96 -6.64
N TYR A 83 0.94 -2.89 -6.76
CA TYR A 83 2.34 -2.57 -7.05
C TYR A 83 2.48 -1.86 -8.40
N LYS A 84 1.76 -2.32 -9.43
CA LYS A 84 1.74 -1.69 -10.76
C LYS A 84 1.26 -0.23 -10.71
N GLU A 85 0.13 0.03 -10.02
CA GLU A 85 -0.40 1.39 -9.83
C GLU A 85 0.62 2.30 -9.11
N LEU A 86 1.36 1.77 -8.13
CA LEU A 86 2.37 2.54 -7.40
C LEU A 86 3.60 2.84 -8.25
N VAL A 87 4.03 1.92 -9.12
CA VAL A 87 5.10 2.16 -10.09
C VAL A 87 4.71 3.30 -11.04
N GLU A 88 3.49 3.27 -11.57
CA GLU A 88 2.98 4.35 -12.44
C GLU A 88 2.88 5.69 -11.68
N ALA A 89 2.37 5.69 -10.45
CA ALA A 89 2.33 6.88 -9.61
C ALA A 89 3.73 7.45 -9.32
N ARG A 90 4.75 6.59 -9.22
CA ARG A 90 6.14 6.97 -8.93
C ARG A 90 6.78 7.80 -10.04
N GLU A 91 6.32 7.66 -11.27
CA GLU A 91 6.77 8.49 -12.41
C GLU A 91 6.23 9.92 -12.34
N SER A 92 5.26 10.20 -11.47
CA SER A 92 4.64 11.52 -11.40
C SER A 92 5.59 12.60 -10.83
N PRO A 93 5.46 13.87 -11.26
CA PRO A 93 6.28 14.96 -10.75
C PRO A 93 6.20 15.17 -9.23
N SER A 94 5.07 14.84 -8.62
CA SER A 94 4.86 14.92 -7.17
C SER A 94 5.68 13.87 -6.42
N ILE A 95 5.84 12.66 -6.95
CA ILE A 95 6.67 11.62 -6.32
C ILE A 95 8.15 11.78 -6.65
N LEU A 96 8.51 12.25 -7.85
CA LEU A 96 9.92 12.46 -8.22
C LEU A 96 10.52 13.68 -7.52
N HIS A 97 9.76 14.78 -7.43
CA HIS A 97 10.30 16.09 -7.06
C HIS A 97 9.40 16.88 -6.10
N GLY A 98 8.29 16.31 -5.64
CA GLY A 98 7.40 16.96 -4.69
C GLY A 98 7.93 16.91 -3.27
N SER A 99 7.52 17.91 -2.49
CA SER A 99 7.85 18.04 -1.08
C SER A 99 7.24 16.89 -0.27
N LEU A 100 8.00 16.37 0.68
CA LEU A 100 7.56 15.39 1.66
C LEU A 100 7.08 16.12 2.93
N GLN A 101 5.88 15.80 3.40
CA GLN A 101 5.45 16.15 4.76
C GLN A 101 5.12 14.85 5.50
N LEU A 102 5.73 14.63 6.67
CA LEU A 102 5.44 13.50 7.54
C LEU A 102 4.46 13.92 8.65
N HIS A 103 3.63 12.99 9.09
CA HIS A 103 2.76 13.16 10.25
C HIS A 103 2.53 11.81 10.94
N VAL A 104 2.26 11.83 12.24
CA VAL A 104 1.89 10.64 13.01
C VAL A 104 0.59 10.94 13.75
N PHE A 105 -0.47 10.20 13.43
CA PHE A 105 -1.76 10.34 14.10
C PHE A 105 -1.89 9.37 15.28
N ASN A 106 -2.89 9.62 16.12
CA ASN A 106 -3.37 8.72 17.17
C ASN A 106 -2.23 8.24 18.11
N GLY A 107 -1.41 9.19 18.58
CA GLY A 107 -0.35 8.94 19.55
C GLY A 107 0.91 8.35 18.94
N THR A 108 0.80 7.24 18.20
CA THR A 108 1.89 6.60 17.44
C THR A 108 1.42 5.59 16.37
N SER A 109 0.11 5.35 16.21
CA SER A 109 -0.37 4.16 15.49
C SER A 109 -0.50 4.34 13.98
N VAL A 110 -0.65 5.56 13.48
CA VAL A 110 -0.79 5.80 12.04
C VAL A 110 0.33 6.70 11.55
N PHE A 111 1.25 6.09 10.80
CA PHE A 111 2.27 6.81 10.06
C PHE A 111 1.66 7.37 8.78
N ALA A 112 1.87 8.66 8.52
CA ALA A 112 1.31 9.33 7.37
C ALA A 112 2.34 10.20 6.67
N TYR A 113 2.22 10.31 5.36
CA TYR A 113 2.97 11.32 4.62
C TYR A 113 2.27 11.80 3.35
N THR A 114 2.58 13.03 2.94
CA THR A 114 2.17 13.57 1.64
C THR A 114 3.36 13.80 0.73
N ARG A 115 3.11 13.69 -0.58
CA ARG A 115 4.01 14.10 -1.66
C ARG A 115 3.29 15.09 -2.56
N ILE A 116 3.70 16.35 -2.51
CA ILE A 116 2.99 17.45 -3.19
C ILE A 116 3.97 18.27 -4.03
N LYS A 117 3.59 18.51 -5.29
CA LYS A 117 4.25 19.48 -6.17
C LYS A 117 3.19 20.41 -6.78
N SER A 118 3.46 21.71 -6.76
CA SER A 118 2.54 22.71 -7.33
C SER A 118 2.17 22.38 -8.78
N GLY A 119 0.89 22.58 -9.13
CA GLY A 119 0.34 22.30 -10.46
C GLY A 119 0.17 20.81 -10.80
N ASN A 120 0.42 19.89 -9.86
CA ASN A 120 0.30 18.45 -10.07
C ASN A 120 -0.59 17.81 -8.99
N PRO A 121 -1.22 16.65 -9.27
CA PRO A 121 -1.91 15.86 -8.23
C PRO A 121 -0.96 15.51 -7.08
N GLY A 122 -1.44 15.61 -5.85
CA GLY A 122 -0.75 15.19 -4.64
C GLY A 122 -1.07 13.75 -4.28
N TYR A 123 -0.19 13.14 -3.48
CA TYR A 123 -0.38 11.81 -2.91
C TYR A 123 -0.35 11.87 -1.40
N LEU A 124 -1.22 11.08 -0.77
CA LEU A 124 -1.28 10.87 0.68
C LEU A 124 -1.15 9.37 0.93
N VAL A 125 -0.22 8.99 1.80
CA VAL A 125 -0.10 7.62 2.30
C VAL A 125 -0.47 7.63 3.77
N LEU A 126 -1.37 6.74 4.16
CA LEU A 126 -1.74 6.48 5.55
C LEU A 126 -1.50 5.01 5.85
N PHE A 127 -0.67 4.75 6.86
CA PHE A 127 -0.30 3.40 7.26
C PHE A 127 -0.57 3.21 8.75
N ASN A 128 -1.59 2.43 9.07
CA ASN A 128 -1.88 2.01 10.43
C ASN A 128 -0.95 0.85 10.81
N THR A 129 0.09 1.15 11.59
CA THR A 129 1.03 0.18 12.16
C THR A 129 0.49 -0.49 13.42
N GLY A 130 -0.61 0.03 13.97
CA GLY A 130 -1.26 -0.46 15.18
C GLY A 130 -1.97 -1.81 14.99
N THR A 131 -2.35 -2.39 16.12
CA THR A 131 -3.13 -3.64 16.18
C THR A 131 -4.64 -3.43 16.21
N GLU A 132 -5.08 -2.18 16.31
CA GLU A 132 -6.49 -1.77 16.34
C GLU A 132 -6.85 -0.92 15.12
N GLU A 133 -8.14 -0.84 14.80
CA GLU A 133 -8.66 0.11 13.82
C GLU A 133 -8.38 1.56 14.27
N ALA A 134 -8.04 2.41 13.31
CA ALA A 134 -7.77 3.82 13.54
C ALA A 134 -8.60 4.68 12.58
N VAL A 135 -9.18 5.75 13.10
CA VAL A 135 -9.78 6.82 12.30
C VAL A 135 -8.88 8.03 12.36
N VAL A 136 -8.61 8.66 11.21
CA VAL A 136 -7.76 9.85 11.11
C VAL A 136 -8.45 10.97 10.35
N ASP A 137 -8.25 12.21 10.83
CA ASP A 137 -8.60 13.43 10.09
C ASP A 137 -7.37 13.91 9.32
N ALA A 138 -7.31 13.54 8.03
CA ALA A 138 -6.18 13.82 7.15
C ALA A 138 -6.09 15.31 6.74
N ARG A 139 -7.12 16.13 7.01
CA ARG A 139 -7.09 17.58 6.75
C ARG A 139 -6.06 18.31 7.63
N GLN A 140 -5.62 17.67 8.72
CA GLN A 140 -4.53 18.17 9.56
C GLN A 140 -3.19 18.26 8.80
N MET A 141 -3.06 17.57 7.66
CA MET A 141 -1.88 17.66 6.80
C MET A 141 -2.07 18.76 5.74
N SER A 142 -1.01 19.55 5.55
CA SER A 142 -1.07 20.74 4.69
C SER A 142 -1.35 20.35 3.23
N GLY A 143 -2.29 21.06 2.61
CA GLY A 143 -2.64 20.86 1.20
C GLY A 143 -3.56 19.68 0.93
N VAL A 144 -3.94 18.88 1.94
CA VAL A 144 -4.94 17.82 1.79
C VAL A 144 -6.34 18.44 1.64
N PRO A 145 -7.09 18.13 0.56
CA PRO A 145 -8.45 18.63 0.36
C PRO A 145 -9.48 17.80 1.13
N ASP A 146 -10.77 18.15 0.98
CA ASP A 146 -11.87 17.45 1.67
C ASP A 146 -12.18 16.09 1.02
N GLU A 147 -11.92 15.94 -0.28
CA GLU A 147 -12.11 14.68 -1.03
C GLU A 147 -10.79 14.03 -1.42
N LEU A 148 -10.68 12.72 -1.17
CA LEU A 148 -9.57 11.87 -1.56
C LEU A 148 -10.05 10.84 -2.60
N THR A 149 -9.23 10.57 -3.62
CA THR A 149 -9.43 9.42 -4.52
C THR A 149 -8.58 8.26 -4.01
N VAL A 150 -9.19 7.09 -3.78
CA VAL A 150 -8.42 5.89 -3.41
C VAL A 150 -7.61 5.45 -4.63
N LEU A 151 -6.31 5.25 -4.44
CA LEU A 151 -5.41 4.71 -5.46
C LEU A 151 -5.11 3.24 -5.19
N VAL A 152 -4.65 2.92 -3.99
CA VAL A 152 -4.30 1.57 -3.54
C VAL A 152 -4.68 1.41 -2.08
N THR A 153 -5.12 0.23 -1.67
CA THR A 153 -5.38 -0.12 -0.28
C THR A 153 -5.02 -1.58 -0.03
N SER A 154 -4.47 -1.90 1.14
CA SER A 154 -4.34 -3.28 1.60
C SER A 154 -5.63 -3.80 2.28
N ASP A 155 -6.55 -2.89 2.63
CA ASP A 155 -7.88 -3.24 3.15
C ASP A 155 -8.87 -3.39 1.99
N VAL A 156 -8.83 -4.57 1.36
CA VAL A 156 -9.67 -4.87 0.19
C VAL A 156 -11.15 -4.89 0.55
N GLY A 157 -11.50 -5.44 1.72
CA GLY A 157 -12.90 -5.63 2.12
C GLY A 157 -13.63 -4.33 2.45
N SER A 158 -12.95 -3.33 3.01
CA SER A 158 -13.60 -2.08 3.44
C SER A 158 -13.44 -0.92 2.46
N MET A 159 -12.42 -0.94 1.59
CA MET A 159 -11.98 0.25 0.87
C MET A 159 -11.71 0.05 -0.62
N ALA A 160 -11.47 -1.17 -1.12
CA ALA A 160 -11.07 -1.33 -2.51
C ALA A 160 -12.14 -0.95 -3.54
N ASP A 161 -13.43 -1.10 -3.20
CA ASP A 161 -14.53 -0.70 -4.08
C ASP A 161 -14.86 0.81 -4.00
N LYS A 162 -14.20 1.54 -3.09
CA LYS A 162 -14.45 2.97 -2.91
C LYS A 162 -13.55 3.77 -3.83
N THR A 163 -14.13 4.51 -4.77
CA THR A 163 -13.36 5.44 -5.60
C THR A 163 -12.99 6.72 -4.86
N LYS A 164 -13.86 7.19 -3.96
CA LYS A 164 -13.70 8.46 -3.23
C LYS A 164 -14.01 8.32 -1.74
N LEU A 165 -13.32 9.12 -0.93
CA LEU A 165 -13.50 9.19 0.52
C LEU A 165 -13.36 10.63 1.02
N MET A 166 -14.03 10.94 2.13
CA MET A 166 -13.85 12.22 2.83
C MET A 166 -12.59 12.17 3.69
N SER A 167 -11.76 13.21 3.64
CA SER A 167 -10.48 13.26 4.37
C SER A 167 -10.64 13.49 5.87
N GLU A 168 -11.82 13.89 6.34
CA GLU A 168 -12.07 14.20 7.75
C GLU A 168 -12.14 12.98 8.67
N ALA A 169 -12.48 11.81 8.12
CA ALA A 169 -12.68 10.59 8.86
C ALA A 169 -12.31 9.38 7.99
N VAL A 170 -11.01 9.18 7.78
CA VAL A 170 -10.50 8.00 7.06
C VAL A 170 -10.32 6.87 8.07
N SER A 171 -11.13 5.80 7.95
CA SER A 171 -10.98 4.57 8.73
C SER A 171 -9.95 3.65 8.07
N LEU A 172 -9.02 3.15 8.89
CA LEU A 172 -7.98 2.19 8.53
C LEU A 172 -8.05 1.03 9.51
N THR A 173 -8.28 -0.18 9.00
CA THR A 173 -8.17 -1.40 9.80
C THR A 173 -6.75 -1.59 10.34
N ARG A 174 -6.59 -2.48 11.32
CA ARG A 174 -5.28 -2.79 11.90
C ARG A 174 -4.30 -3.25 10.81
N ARG A 175 -3.03 -2.85 10.92
CA ARG A 175 -1.97 -3.26 9.98
C ARG A 175 -2.35 -3.05 8.51
N ALA A 176 -3.01 -1.94 8.21
CA ALA A 176 -3.46 -1.62 6.86
C ALA A 176 -2.86 -0.30 6.36
N VAL A 177 -2.64 -0.24 5.05
CA VAL A 177 -2.19 0.96 4.35
C VAL A 177 -3.21 1.36 3.29
N ALA A 178 -3.42 2.67 3.15
CA ALA A 178 -4.17 3.25 2.06
C ALA A 178 -3.38 4.42 1.44
N VAL A 179 -3.38 4.44 0.12
CA VAL A 179 -2.75 5.46 -0.71
C VAL A 179 -3.84 6.19 -1.48
N PHE A 180 -3.80 7.51 -1.40
CA PHE A 180 -4.77 8.39 -2.02
C PHE A 180 -4.10 9.35 -3.00
N ARG A 181 -4.82 9.66 -4.08
CA ARG A 181 -4.51 10.75 -5.00
C ARG A 181 -5.50 11.89 -4.78
N PHE A 182 -5.02 13.13 -4.79
CA PHE A 182 -5.86 14.30 -4.58
C PHE A 182 -5.36 15.54 -5.32
N VAL A 183 -6.19 16.57 -5.42
CA VAL A 183 -5.80 17.90 -5.94
C VAL A 183 -5.42 18.79 -4.75
N PRO A 184 -4.15 19.22 -4.61
CA PRO A 184 -3.73 19.97 -3.44
C PRO A 184 -4.46 21.31 -3.29
N LYS A 185 -4.88 21.65 -2.05
CA LYS A 185 -5.34 23.01 -1.73
C LYS A 185 -4.15 23.97 -1.80
N ALA A 186 -4.38 25.20 -2.28
CA ALA A 186 -3.39 26.26 -2.19
C ALA A 186 -3.03 26.51 -0.72
N LYS A 187 -1.77 26.87 -0.44
CA LYS A 187 -1.42 27.37 0.89
C LYS A 187 -2.15 28.70 1.08
N GLU A 188 -3.08 28.75 2.03
CA GLU A 188 -3.60 30.01 2.59
C GLU A 188 -2.48 30.78 3.31
#